data_AF-A0A7J0CM59-F1
#
_entry.id   AF-A0A7J0CM59-F1
#
_cell.length_a   1.000
_cell.length_b   1.000
_cell.length_c   1.000
_cell.angle_alpha   90.00
_cell.angle_beta   90.00
_cell.angle_gamma   90.00
#
_symmetry.space_group_name_H-M   'P 1'
#
loop_
_entity.id
_entity.type
_entity.pdbx_description
1 polymer ?
#
loop_
_entity_poly.entity_id
_entity_poly.type
_entity_poly.pdbx_seq_one_letter_code
_entity_poly.pdbx_strand_id
1 'polypeptide(L)'
;MVLKTFGWSFAVTALGLVAAFFYGGWQAFGIVAILTILEISLSFDNAVINAGILKKMNAFWQKIFLTIGILIAVFGMRLVFPVVIVAVSAQLGPIEAIDLSFNDPERYKELVTDAHPSIAAFGGMFLLMIFLDFIFEDRDIQWLRWIERPLAKLGKVDMLSVCVALIVLMITAMTFATQAHQHGGGHVDKASTVMLSGIAGLITYLVVGGLSGFFEGKLEEEEEREHEAEEEAKKKGKPVTGVALAGKAAFFLFLYLEVLDASFSFDGVIGAFAITNEIVLMALGLGIGAMYVRSLTVYLVRQGTLDDYVYLEHGAHYAIGALSVILLVTIRYEINEIITGLIGVVLIGLSFWSSLRRNRAIAAAGGGDGGAGGSSGSKAEVHSGV
;
A
#
# COMPACT_ATOMS: atom_id res chain seq x y z
N MET A 1 17.15 16.69 -7.28
CA MET A 1 16.17 16.13 -6.32
C MET A 1 16.22 14.61 -6.28
N VAL A 2 16.28 13.91 -7.42
CA VAL A 2 16.41 12.43 -7.48
C VAL A 2 17.51 11.88 -6.55
N LEU A 3 18.73 12.43 -6.61
CA LEU A 3 19.84 12.03 -5.71
C LEU A 3 19.58 12.31 -4.22
N LYS A 4 18.75 13.31 -3.89
CA LYS A 4 18.40 13.61 -2.48
C LYS A 4 17.35 12.65 -1.94
N THR A 5 16.46 12.13 -2.80
CA THR A 5 15.42 11.17 -2.39
C THR A 5 15.93 9.73 -2.44
N PHE A 6 16.61 9.34 -3.51
CA PHE A 6 17.08 7.96 -3.73
C PHE A 6 18.52 7.72 -3.30
N GLY A 7 19.24 8.73 -2.80
CA GLY A 7 20.66 8.60 -2.44
C GLY A 7 20.92 7.48 -1.44
N TRP A 8 20.08 7.36 -0.40
CA TRP A 8 20.15 6.26 0.55
C TRP A 8 19.81 4.92 -0.08
N SER A 9 18.80 4.84 -0.96
CA SER A 9 18.45 3.60 -1.67
C SER A 9 19.60 3.11 -2.55
N PHE A 10 20.28 4.01 -3.27
CA PHE A 10 21.48 3.64 -4.04
C PHE A 10 22.62 3.14 -3.16
N ALA A 11 22.86 3.80 -2.02
CA ALA A 11 23.88 3.36 -1.07
C ALA A 11 23.55 1.98 -0.49
N VAL A 12 22.31 1.76 -0.04
CA VAL A 12 21.83 0.47 0.47
C VAL A 12 21.90 -0.61 -0.60
N THR A 13 21.59 -0.28 -1.85
CA THR A 13 21.70 -1.23 -2.99
C THR A 13 23.14 -1.64 -3.23
N ALA A 14 24.06 -0.67 -3.31
CA ALA A 14 25.47 -0.96 -3.52
C ALA A 14 26.04 -1.81 -2.37
N LEU A 15 25.75 -1.43 -1.12
CA LEU A 15 26.18 -2.18 0.06
C LEU A 15 25.56 -3.58 0.12
N GLY A 16 24.25 -3.70 -0.16
CA GLY A 16 23.53 -4.95 -0.12
C GLY A 16 23.97 -5.93 -1.22
N LEU A 17 24.21 -5.44 -2.44
CA LEU A 17 24.74 -6.26 -3.54
C LEU A 17 26.19 -6.69 -3.28
N VAL A 18 27.02 -5.81 -2.71
CA VAL A 18 28.39 -6.17 -2.30
C VAL A 18 28.36 -7.20 -1.17
N ALA A 19 27.48 -7.03 -0.18
CA ALA A 19 27.28 -8.01 0.89
C ALA A 19 26.82 -9.37 0.33
N ALA A 20 25.89 -9.38 -0.63
CA ALA A 20 25.44 -10.58 -1.31
C ALA A 20 26.59 -11.27 -2.06
N PHE A 21 27.43 -10.50 -2.76
CA PHE A 21 28.62 -11.02 -3.42
C PHE A 21 29.61 -11.66 -2.44
N PHE A 22 29.85 -11.05 -1.29
CA PHE A 22 30.71 -11.64 -0.26
C PHE A 22 30.08 -12.87 0.43
N TYR A 23 28.74 -12.91 0.53
CA TYR A 23 28.02 -14.00 1.14
C TYR A 23 27.98 -15.26 0.26
N GLY A 24 27.68 -15.12 -1.03
CA GLY A 24 27.46 -16.26 -1.94
C GLY A 24 27.94 -16.04 -3.38
N GLY A 25 28.87 -15.12 -3.59
CA GLY A 25 29.46 -14.84 -4.90
C GLY A 25 28.48 -14.23 -5.91
N TRP A 26 28.77 -14.43 -7.19
CA TRP A 26 27.97 -13.90 -8.30
C TRP A 26 26.54 -14.44 -8.34
N GLN A 27 26.29 -15.65 -7.82
CA GLN A 27 24.95 -16.22 -7.74
C GLN A 27 24.08 -15.46 -6.74
N ALA A 28 24.57 -15.24 -5.52
CA ALA A 28 23.86 -14.45 -4.51
C ALA A 28 23.66 -12.99 -4.97
N PHE A 29 24.66 -12.39 -5.62
CA PHE A 29 24.51 -11.08 -6.27
C PHE A 29 23.33 -11.06 -7.26
N GLY A 30 23.27 -12.05 -8.16
CA GLY A 30 22.20 -12.16 -9.15
C GLY A 30 20.82 -12.35 -8.52
N ILE A 31 20.71 -13.21 -7.51
CA ILE A 31 19.47 -13.45 -6.77
C ILE A 31 18.98 -12.17 -6.11
N VAL A 32 19.84 -11.47 -5.36
CA VAL A 32 19.46 -10.21 -4.68
C VAL A 32 19.06 -9.14 -5.68
N ALA A 33 19.73 -9.04 -6.83
CA ALA A 33 19.36 -8.11 -7.89
C ALA A 33 17.98 -8.42 -8.49
N ILE A 34 17.69 -9.69 -8.77
CA ILE A 34 16.39 -10.14 -9.30
C ILE A 34 15.28 -9.86 -8.27
N LEU A 35 15.50 -10.23 -7.00
CA LEU A 35 14.55 -9.99 -5.91
C LEU A 35 14.28 -8.50 -5.69
N THR A 36 15.32 -7.66 -5.82
CA THR A 36 15.16 -6.19 -5.76
C THR A 36 14.24 -5.69 -6.86
N ILE A 37 14.45 -6.14 -8.11
CA ILE A 37 13.63 -5.73 -9.26
C ILE A 37 12.20 -6.26 -9.11
N LEU A 38 12.05 -7.52 -8.71
CA LEU A 38 10.76 -8.15 -8.44
C LEU A 38 9.97 -7.32 -7.43
N GLU A 39 10.59 -7.00 -6.30
CA GLU A 39 9.94 -6.25 -5.23
C GLU A 39 9.52 -4.84 -5.66
N ILE A 40 10.38 -4.11 -6.36
CA ILE A 40 10.04 -2.77 -6.88
C ILE A 40 8.85 -2.86 -7.86
N SER A 41 8.81 -3.92 -8.67
CA SER A 41 7.78 -4.10 -9.69
C SER A 41 6.44 -4.46 -9.07
N LEU A 42 6.43 -5.42 -8.15
CA LEU A 42 5.23 -5.89 -7.44
C LEU A 42 4.67 -4.85 -6.46
N SER A 43 5.51 -3.95 -5.95
CA SER A 43 5.11 -2.95 -4.96
C SER A 43 4.97 -1.52 -5.50
N PHE A 44 4.93 -1.33 -6.82
CA PHE A 44 4.88 0.00 -7.41
C PHE A 44 3.54 0.71 -7.17
N ASP A 45 2.43 0.03 -7.40
CA ASP A 45 1.07 0.49 -7.09
C ASP A 45 0.90 0.81 -5.61
N ASN A 46 1.50 0.01 -4.72
CA ASN A 46 1.54 0.26 -3.28
C ASN A 46 2.21 1.60 -2.97
N ALA A 47 3.29 1.94 -3.69
CA ALA A 47 3.95 3.23 -3.52
C ALA A 47 3.03 4.41 -3.88
N VAL A 48 2.17 4.25 -4.89
CA VAL A 48 1.19 5.26 -5.33
C VAL A 48 0.09 5.45 -4.30
N ILE A 49 -0.46 4.35 -3.77
CA ILE A 49 -1.50 4.40 -2.72
C ILE A 49 -0.96 5.04 -1.45
N ASN A 50 0.22 4.59 -1.00
CA ASN A 50 0.88 5.16 0.16
C ASN A 50 1.13 6.66 -0.03
N ALA A 51 1.45 7.10 -1.25
CA ALA A 51 1.65 8.52 -1.53
C ALA A 51 0.34 9.31 -1.43
N GLY A 52 -0.78 8.73 -1.87
CA GLY A 52 -2.12 9.30 -1.75
C GLY A 52 -2.60 9.49 -0.30
N ILE A 53 -2.13 8.64 0.62
CA ILE A 53 -2.44 8.77 2.05
C ILE A 53 -1.41 9.68 2.74
N LEU A 54 -0.12 9.51 2.43
CA LEU A 54 0.97 10.30 3.01
C LEU A 54 0.86 11.80 2.69
N LYS A 55 0.28 12.17 1.52
CA LYS A 55 0.01 13.59 1.19
C LYS A 55 -0.98 14.25 2.15
N LYS A 56 -1.85 13.47 2.82
CA LYS A 56 -2.82 13.97 3.81
C LYS A 56 -2.19 14.21 5.19
N MET A 57 -0.92 13.81 5.38
CA MET A 57 -0.23 13.93 6.65
C MET A 57 0.65 15.19 6.72
N ASN A 58 0.78 15.76 7.93
CA ASN A 58 1.71 16.86 8.17
C ASN A 58 3.19 16.44 8.02
N ALA A 59 4.09 17.42 7.93
CA ALA A 59 5.51 17.19 7.70
C ALA A 59 6.20 16.32 8.77
N PHE A 60 5.71 16.35 10.02
CA PHE A 60 6.24 15.52 11.10
C PHE A 60 5.95 14.03 10.84
N TRP A 61 4.71 13.68 10.51
CA TRP A 61 4.32 12.30 10.21
C TRP A 61 4.92 11.79 8.91
N GLN A 62 5.06 12.67 7.89
CA GLN A 62 5.84 12.33 6.70
C GLN A 62 7.30 11.96 7.04
N LYS A 63 7.91 12.63 8.03
CA LYS A 63 9.26 12.31 8.51
C LYS A 63 9.31 11.01 9.31
N ILE A 64 8.29 10.72 10.14
CA ILE A 64 8.18 9.45 10.88
C ILE A 64 8.04 8.27 9.91
N PHE A 65 7.16 8.40 8.92
CA PHE A 65 7.00 7.42 7.85
C PHE A 65 8.33 7.16 7.11
N LEU A 66 9.10 8.22 6.87
CA LEU A 66 10.42 8.15 6.24
C LEU A 66 11.54 7.58 7.12
N THR A 67 11.35 7.47 8.43
CA THR A 67 12.41 7.04 9.36
C THR A 67 12.03 5.71 10.01
N ILE A 68 11.00 5.74 10.85
CA ILE A 68 10.49 4.55 11.53
C ILE A 68 9.73 3.66 10.55
N GLY A 69 8.89 4.24 9.68
CA GLY A 69 8.12 3.45 8.70
C GLY A 69 8.98 2.70 7.69
N ILE A 70 10.18 3.18 7.39
CA ILE A 70 11.18 2.43 6.60
C ILE A 70 11.68 1.21 7.38
N LEU A 71 12.02 1.37 8.66
CA LEU A 71 12.47 0.26 9.50
C LEU A 71 11.37 -0.80 9.66
N ILE A 72 10.12 -0.37 9.85
CA ILE A 72 8.98 -1.29 9.94
C ILE A 72 8.76 -2.00 8.60
N ALA A 73 8.74 -1.28 7.47
CA ALA A 73 8.57 -1.92 6.16
C ALA A 73 9.69 -2.92 5.85
N VAL A 74 10.95 -2.55 6.07
CA VAL A 74 12.11 -3.39 5.70
C VAL A 74 12.28 -4.55 6.68
N PHE A 75 12.31 -4.28 7.99
CA PHE A 75 12.60 -5.31 9.00
C PHE A 75 11.32 -5.89 9.59
N GLY A 76 10.35 -5.06 9.94
CA GLY A 76 9.07 -5.52 10.47
C GLY A 76 8.34 -6.43 9.50
N MET A 77 8.03 -5.94 8.30
CA MET A 77 7.15 -6.65 7.39
C MET A 77 7.83 -7.77 6.58
N ARG A 78 9.14 -7.68 6.31
CA ARG A 78 9.83 -8.69 5.47
C ARG A 78 10.65 -9.71 6.26
N LEU A 79 11.06 -9.39 7.48
CA LEU A 79 11.82 -10.31 8.34
C LEU A 79 10.98 -10.80 9.51
N VAL A 80 10.45 -9.88 10.31
CA VAL A 80 9.75 -10.25 11.56
C VAL A 80 8.38 -10.86 11.27
N PHE A 81 7.62 -10.29 10.35
CA PHE A 81 6.25 -10.70 10.08
C PHE A 81 6.11 -12.15 9.58
N PRO A 82 6.90 -12.62 8.60
CA PRO A 82 6.86 -14.03 8.20
C PRO A 82 7.15 -14.99 9.36
N VAL A 83 8.12 -14.64 10.22
CA VAL A 83 8.48 -15.45 11.40
C VAL A 83 7.34 -15.47 12.42
N VAL A 84 6.71 -14.32 12.70
CA VAL A 84 5.57 -14.22 13.60
C VAL A 84 4.39 -15.05 13.09
N ILE A 85 4.13 -14.98 11.79
CA ILE A 85 3.08 -15.77 11.14
C ILE A 85 3.34 -17.26 11.31
N VAL A 86 4.56 -17.74 11.02
CA VAL A 86 4.93 -19.14 11.18
C VAL A 86 4.81 -19.58 12.64
N ALA A 87 5.28 -18.76 13.58
CA ALA A 87 5.15 -19.05 15.01
C ALA A 87 3.68 -19.24 15.43
N VAL A 88 2.78 -18.39 14.95
CA VAL A 88 1.34 -18.49 15.27
C VAL A 88 0.67 -19.64 14.52
N SER A 89 0.91 -19.79 13.22
CA SER A 89 0.22 -20.77 12.37
C SER A 89 0.67 -22.21 12.65
N ALA A 90 1.96 -22.41 12.88
CA ALA A 90 2.55 -23.71 13.20
C ALA A 90 2.62 -23.98 14.71
N GLN A 91 2.13 -23.06 15.54
CA GLN A 91 2.17 -23.14 17.01
C GLN A 91 3.58 -23.38 17.57
N LEU A 92 4.58 -22.77 16.92
CA LEU A 92 5.99 -22.84 17.33
C LEU A 92 6.33 -21.68 18.27
N GLY A 93 7.32 -21.88 19.14
CA GLY A 93 7.88 -20.77 19.92
C GLY A 93 8.53 -19.72 19.01
N PRO A 94 8.54 -18.42 19.36
CA PRO A 94 9.17 -17.39 18.50
C PRO A 94 10.65 -17.65 18.21
N ILE A 95 11.38 -18.20 19.18
CA ILE A 95 12.81 -18.56 19.01
C ILE A 95 12.96 -19.75 18.08
N GLU A 96 12.07 -20.74 18.18
CA GLU A 96 12.07 -21.92 17.32
C GLU A 96 11.72 -21.57 15.87
N ALA A 97 10.78 -20.65 15.65
CA ALA A 97 10.49 -20.14 14.32
C ALA A 97 11.69 -19.42 13.68
N ILE A 98 12.46 -18.66 14.47
CA ILE A 98 13.72 -18.05 14.01
C ILE A 98 14.75 -19.13 13.70
N ASP A 99 14.94 -20.09 14.59
CA ASP A 99 15.92 -21.17 14.41
C ASP A 99 15.61 -21.99 13.15
N LEU A 100 14.34 -22.36 12.96
CA LEU A 100 13.84 -23.04 11.76
C LEU A 100 14.16 -22.25 10.49
N SER A 101 13.98 -20.93 10.55
CA SER A 101 14.21 -20.03 9.42
C SER A 101 15.66 -20.07 8.90
N PHE A 102 16.65 -20.29 9.79
CA PHE A 102 18.07 -20.38 9.42
C PHE A 102 18.54 -21.81 9.19
N ASN A 103 18.03 -22.77 9.96
CA ASN A 103 18.56 -24.14 9.97
C ASN A 103 17.79 -25.12 9.09
N ASP A 104 16.52 -24.82 8.76
CA ASP A 104 15.69 -25.62 7.86
C ASP A 104 14.82 -24.73 6.94
N PRO A 105 15.46 -24.08 5.94
CA PRO A 105 14.76 -23.10 5.10
C PRO A 105 13.66 -23.70 4.22
N GLU A 106 13.78 -24.99 3.87
CA GLU A 106 12.71 -25.69 3.14
C GLU A 106 11.49 -25.85 4.04
N ARG A 107 11.64 -26.41 5.25
CA ARG A 107 10.52 -26.56 6.17
C ARG A 107 9.90 -25.21 6.53
N TYR A 108 10.71 -24.18 6.70
CA TYR A 108 10.22 -22.82 6.92
C TYR A 108 9.34 -22.34 5.75
N LYS A 109 9.78 -22.52 4.50
CA LYS A 109 8.97 -22.22 3.31
C LYS A 109 7.65 -22.97 3.32
N GLU A 110 7.64 -24.26 3.62
CA GLU A 110 6.40 -25.05 3.71
C GLU A 110 5.41 -24.42 4.69
N LEU A 111 5.87 -24.04 5.88
CA LEU A 111 5.01 -23.44 6.90
C LEU A 111 4.51 -22.04 6.49
N VAL A 112 5.31 -21.24 5.80
CA VAL A 112 4.88 -19.96 5.25
C VAL A 112 3.82 -20.16 4.17
N THR A 113 4.04 -21.10 3.24
CA THR A 113 3.06 -21.45 2.20
C THR A 113 1.76 -21.99 2.82
N ASP A 114 1.84 -22.81 3.85
CA ASP A 114 0.65 -23.35 4.53
C ASP A 114 -0.12 -22.29 5.34
N ALA A 115 0.54 -21.19 5.71
CA ALA A 115 -0.09 -20.02 6.30
C ALA A 115 -0.70 -19.06 5.26
N HIS A 116 -0.43 -19.25 3.97
CA HIS A 116 -0.93 -18.38 2.91
C HIS A 116 -2.46 -18.18 2.95
N PRO A 117 -3.32 -19.21 3.16
CA PRO A 117 -4.77 -19.00 3.20
C PRO A 117 -5.26 -18.01 4.27
N SER A 118 -4.65 -17.99 5.46
CA SER A 118 -5.06 -17.03 6.50
C SER A 118 -4.66 -15.61 6.12
N ILE A 119 -3.47 -15.44 5.55
CA ILE A 119 -2.91 -14.12 5.23
C ILE A 119 -3.61 -13.53 4.00
N ALA A 120 -3.82 -14.33 2.96
CA ALA A 120 -4.58 -13.94 1.79
C ALA A 120 -6.03 -13.56 2.15
N ALA A 121 -6.67 -14.27 3.08
CA ALA A 121 -7.99 -13.89 3.59
C ALA A 121 -7.94 -12.58 4.40
N PHE A 122 -6.98 -12.43 5.32
CA PHE A 122 -6.84 -11.23 6.13
C PHE A 122 -6.56 -9.99 5.27
N GLY A 123 -5.49 -10.04 4.48
CA GLY A 123 -5.06 -8.95 3.60
C GLY A 123 -6.06 -8.70 2.49
N GLY A 124 -6.55 -9.76 1.83
CA GLY A 124 -7.54 -9.66 0.77
C GLY A 124 -8.83 -8.97 1.24
N MET A 125 -9.33 -9.30 2.44
CA MET A 125 -10.51 -8.63 3.00
C MET A 125 -10.23 -7.17 3.40
N PHE A 126 -9.05 -6.88 3.95
CA PHE A 126 -8.64 -5.51 4.28
C PHE A 126 -8.55 -4.64 3.01
N LEU A 127 -7.87 -5.12 1.98
CA LEU A 127 -7.71 -4.44 0.70
C LEU A 127 -9.04 -4.31 -0.06
N LEU A 128 -9.89 -5.34 0.01
CA LEU A 128 -11.23 -5.29 -0.58
C LEU A 128 -12.06 -4.17 0.03
N MET A 129 -11.97 -3.94 1.35
CA MET A 129 -12.66 -2.81 1.98
C MET A 129 -12.15 -1.46 1.47
N ILE A 130 -10.83 -1.28 1.32
CA ILE A 130 -10.25 -0.06 0.71
C ILE A 130 -10.86 0.17 -0.67
N PHE A 131 -10.93 -0.89 -1.49
CA PHE A 131 -11.47 -0.79 -2.83
C PHE A 131 -12.98 -0.53 -2.85
N LEU A 132 -13.75 -1.16 -1.95
CA LEU A 132 -15.20 -0.96 -1.89
C LEU A 132 -15.57 0.44 -1.42
N ASP A 133 -14.88 0.96 -0.41
CA ASP A 133 -15.11 2.33 0.05
C ASP A 133 -14.72 3.34 -1.03
N PHE A 134 -13.64 3.09 -1.77
CA PHE A 134 -13.34 3.85 -2.97
C PHE A 134 -14.44 3.69 -4.04
N ILE A 135 -14.89 2.50 -4.42
CA ILE A 135 -15.78 2.35 -5.57
C ILE A 135 -17.19 2.89 -5.32
N PHE A 136 -17.61 2.98 -4.06
CA PHE A 136 -18.92 3.47 -3.64
C PHE A 136 -18.94 4.96 -3.27
N GLU A 137 -17.79 5.60 -3.09
CA GLU A 137 -17.71 7.03 -2.84
C GLU A 137 -18.12 7.85 -4.09
N ASP A 138 -18.92 8.90 -3.87
CA ASP A 138 -19.31 9.84 -4.92
C ASP A 138 -18.23 10.91 -5.11
N ARG A 139 -17.45 10.78 -6.18
CA ARG A 139 -16.34 11.68 -6.51
C ARG A 139 -16.61 12.50 -7.75
N ASP A 140 -16.11 13.75 -7.74
CA ASP A 140 -16.19 14.68 -8.88
C ASP A 140 -15.45 14.16 -10.12
N ILE A 141 -14.32 13.50 -9.88
CA ILE A 141 -13.47 12.96 -10.93
C ILE A 141 -13.65 11.44 -10.93
N GLN A 142 -14.00 10.91 -12.10
CA GLN A 142 -14.23 9.47 -12.30
C GLN A 142 -13.41 9.01 -13.50
N TRP A 143 -12.62 7.95 -13.34
CA TRP A 143 -11.80 7.42 -14.42
C TRP A 143 -12.63 6.51 -15.33
N LEU A 144 -13.28 5.50 -14.75
CA LEU A 144 -14.20 4.59 -15.45
C LEU A 144 -15.65 4.98 -15.18
N ARG A 145 -16.04 6.15 -15.69
CA ARG A 145 -17.36 6.80 -15.44
C ARG A 145 -18.58 5.90 -15.63
N TRP A 146 -18.52 4.90 -16.51
CA TRP A 146 -19.60 3.94 -16.76
C TRP A 146 -19.77 2.89 -15.64
N ILE A 147 -18.68 2.58 -14.92
CA ILE A 147 -18.66 1.68 -13.76
C ILE A 147 -18.84 2.48 -12.47
N GLU A 148 -18.12 3.59 -12.31
CA GLU A 148 -18.09 4.35 -11.05
C GLU A 148 -19.43 5.02 -10.73
N ARG A 149 -20.14 5.57 -11.73
CA ARG A 149 -21.43 6.25 -11.50
C ARG A 149 -22.54 5.39 -10.93
N PRO A 150 -22.83 4.19 -11.47
CA PRO A 150 -23.86 3.34 -10.89
C PRO A 150 -23.45 2.84 -9.50
N LEU A 151 -22.17 2.55 -9.28
CA LEU A 151 -21.67 2.06 -7.99
C LEU A 151 -21.69 3.17 -6.92
N ALA A 152 -21.31 4.40 -7.25
CA ALA A 152 -21.41 5.54 -6.34
C ALA A 152 -22.84 5.79 -5.84
N LYS A 153 -23.86 5.52 -6.67
CA LYS A 153 -25.27 5.61 -6.23
C LYS A 153 -25.63 4.57 -5.18
N LEU A 154 -24.98 3.40 -5.21
CA LEU A 154 -25.18 2.34 -4.22
C LEU A 154 -24.51 2.68 -2.88
N GLY A 155 -23.46 3.51 -2.89
CA GLY A 155 -22.79 4.02 -1.69
C GLY A 155 -23.66 4.88 -0.77
N LYS A 156 -24.87 5.25 -1.19
CA LYS A 156 -25.86 5.91 -0.32
C LYS A 156 -26.45 4.99 0.75
N VAL A 157 -26.20 3.68 0.66
CA VAL A 157 -26.61 2.70 1.66
C VAL A 157 -25.45 2.52 2.63
N ASP A 158 -25.61 3.07 3.83
CA ASP A 158 -24.66 2.89 4.93
C ASP A 158 -24.40 1.38 5.13
N MET A 159 -23.12 1.00 5.27
CA MET A 159 -22.64 -0.37 5.45
C MET A 159 -22.72 -1.30 4.23
N LEU A 160 -23.04 -0.80 3.02
CA LEU A 160 -23.05 -1.65 1.82
C LEU A 160 -21.69 -2.31 1.57
N SER A 161 -20.57 -1.57 1.71
CA SER A 161 -19.21 -2.11 1.57
C SER A 161 -19.00 -3.33 2.47
N VAL A 162 -19.38 -3.21 3.74
CA VAL A 162 -19.23 -4.28 4.74
C VAL A 162 -20.08 -5.50 4.38
N CYS A 163 -21.32 -5.29 3.96
CA CYS A 163 -22.20 -6.38 3.52
C CYS A 163 -21.63 -7.12 2.31
N VAL A 164 -21.17 -6.39 1.29
CA VAL A 164 -20.55 -6.97 0.09
C VAL A 164 -19.28 -7.75 0.48
N ALA A 165 -18.44 -7.17 1.33
CA ALA A 165 -17.23 -7.82 1.84
C ALA A 165 -17.54 -9.14 2.57
N LEU A 166 -18.51 -9.15 3.48
CA LEU A 166 -18.92 -10.37 4.19
C LEU A 166 -19.49 -11.44 3.25
N ILE A 167 -20.25 -11.03 2.21
CA ILE A 167 -20.74 -11.97 1.18
C ILE A 167 -19.57 -12.56 0.40
N VAL A 168 -18.60 -11.74 -0.03
CA VAL A 168 -17.41 -12.21 -0.75
C VAL A 168 -16.58 -13.14 0.13
N LEU A 169 -16.40 -12.82 1.42
CA LEU A 169 -15.71 -13.68 2.38
C LEU A 169 -16.44 -15.03 2.55
N MET A 170 -17.77 -15.00 2.68
CA MET A 170 -18.56 -16.22 2.82
C MET A 170 -18.45 -17.11 1.58
N ILE A 171 -18.53 -16.52 0.37
CA ILE A 171 -18.33 -17.25 -0.89
C ILE A 171 -16.92 -17.83 -0.95
N THR A 172 -15.91 -17.04 -0.59
CA THR A 172 -14.51 -17.48 -0.59
C THR A 172 -14.29 -18.65 0.36
N ALA A 173 -14.82 -18.56 1.58
CA ALA A 173 -14.73 -19.61 2.58
C ALA A 173 -15.45 -20.91 2.15
N MET A 174 -16.56 -20.79 1.43
CA MET A 174 -17.34 -21.96 0.99
C MET A 174 -16.85 -22.59 -0.31
N THR A 175 -16.13 -21.84 -1.17
CA THR A 175 -15.73 -22.31 -2.51
C THR A 175 -14.23 -22.49 -2.71
N PHE A 176 -13.41 -21.52 -2.27
CA PHE A 176 -11.96 -21.57 -2.43
C PHE A 176 -11.30 -22.24 -1.22
N ALA A 177 -11.69 -21.86 -0.01
CA ALA A 177 -11.04 -22.32 1.21
C ALA A 177 -11.28 -23.80 1.56
N THR A 178 -12.37 -24.40 1.06
CA THR A 178 -12.65 -25.84 1.23
C THR A 178 -11.67 -26.72 0.47
N GLN A 179 -10.95 -26.14 -0.49
CA GLN A 179 -9.91 -26.76 -1.29
C GLN A 179 -8.69 -25.85 -1.30
N ALA A 180 -8.27 -25.37 -0.12
CA ALA A 180 -7.14 -24.46 -0.04
C ALA A 180 -5.85 -25.17 -0.46
N HIS A 181 -5.05 -24.50 -1.28
CA HIS A 181 -3.78 -25.02 -1.75
C HIS A 181 -2.80 -25.15 -0.57
N GLN A 182 -2.07 -26.26 -0.54
CA GLN A 182 -1.07 -26.53 0.49
C GLN A 182 0.26 -26.91 -0.16
N HIS A 183 1.36 -26.72 0.57
CA HIS A 183 2.68 -27.11 0.09
C HIS A 183 2.69 -28.55 -0.46
N GLY A 184 3.33 -28.75 -1.62
CA GLY A 184 3.40 -30.05 -2.31
C GLY A 184 2.19 -30.39 -3.18
N GLY A 185 1.28 -29.43 -3.44
CA GLY A 185 0.13 -29.61 -4.34
C GLY A 185 -1.09 -30.27 -3.69
N GLY A 186 -1.06 -30.47 -2.37
CA GLY A 186 -2.20 -30.96 -1.58
C GLY A 186 -3.33 -29.93 -1.47
N HIS A 187 -4.53 -30.38 -1.13
CA HIS A 187 -5.67 -29.51 -0.84
C HIS A 187 -6.27 -29.86 0.51
N VAL A 188 -6.46 -28.86 1.37
CA VAL A 188 -7.04 -29.03 2.71
C VAL A 188 -8.14 -28.01 2.95
N ASP A 189 -9.17 -28.43 3.69
CA ASP A 189 -10.21 -27.51 4.12
C ASP A 189 -9.68 -26.54 5.18
N LYS A 190 -9.60 -25.26 4.79
CA LYS A 190 -9.22 -24.12 5.62
C LYS A 190 -10.36 -23.12 5.75
N ALA A 191 -11.62 -23.51 5.51
CA ALA A 191 -12.76 -22.61 5.53
C ALA A 191 -12.90 -21.82 6.85
N SER A 192 -12.72 -22.49 7.99
CA SER A 192 -12.75 -21.83 9.31
C SER A 192 -11.62 -20.82 9.49
N THR A 193 -10.42 -21.15 9.00
CA THR A 193 -9.23 -20.30 9.06
C THR A 193 -9.40 -19.05 8.20
N VAL A 194 -9.90 -19.22 6.98
CA VAL A 194 -10.20 -18.12 6.04
C VAL A 194 -11.30 -17.23 6.60
N MET A 195 -12.38 -17.79 7.14
CA MET A 195 -13.45 -17.03 7.76
C MET A 195 -12.94 -16.18 8.93
N LEU A 196 -12.20 -16.79 9.86
CA LEU A 196 -11.67 -16.09 11.03
C LEU A 196 -10.69 -14.99 10.64
N SER A 197 -9.76 -15.29 9.72
CA SER A 197 -8.74 -14.34 9.28
C SER A 197 -9.32 -13.20 8.45
N GLY A 198 -10.30 -13.51 7.57
CA GLY A 198 -11.02 -12.49 6.80
C GLY A 198 -11.86 -11.56 7.67
N ILE A 199 -12.53 -12.08 8.71
CA ILE A 199 -13.20 -11.26 9.71
C ILE A 199 -12.19 -10.40 10.47
N ALA A 200 -11.04 -10.94 10.85
CA ALA A 200 -9.98 -10.17 11.50
C ALA A 200 -9.45 -9.04 10.61
N GLY A 201 -9.30 -9.28 9.30
CA GLY A 201 -8.94 -8.25 8.31
C GLY A 201 -9.99 -7.15 8.21
N LEU A 202 -11.27 -7.53 8.13
CA LEU A 202 -12.42 -6.61 8.13
C LEU A 202 -12.46 -5.77 9.41
N ILE A 203 -12.32 -6.39 10.58
CA ILE A 203 -12.28 -5.69 11.88
C ILE A 203 -11.11 -4.72 11.92
N THR A 204 -9.93 -5.15 11.47
CA THR A 204 -8.74 -4.28 11.43
C THR A 204 -9.00 -3.05 10.56
N TYR A 205 -9.61 -3.23 9.38
CA TYR A 205 -10.02 -2.11 8.53
C TYR A 205 -10.98 -1.15 9.25
N LEU A 206 -12.05 -1.67 9.83
CA LEU A 206 -13.07 -0.86 10.51
C LEU A 206 -12.51 -0.13 11.73
N VAL A 207 -11.63 -0.77 12.49
CA VAL A 207 -10.99 -0.15 13.66
C VAL A 207 -10.04 0.96 13.20
N VAL A 208 -9.15 0.68 12.26
CA VAL A 208 -8.15 1.68 11.83
C VAL A 208 -8.82 2.83 11.07
N GLY A 209 -9.72 2.54 10.13
CA GLY A 209 -10.45 3.54 9.36
C GLY A 209 -11.48 4.31 10.19
N GLY A 210 -12.27 3.61 11.01
CA GLY A 210 -13.28 4.24 11.88
C GLY A 210 -12.67 5.13 12.96
N LEU A 211 -11.52 4.74 13.52
CA LEU A 211 -10.78 5.62 14.43
C LEU A 211 -10.15 6.80 13.66
N SER A 212 -9.64 6.60 12.45
CA SER A 212 -9.14 7.71 11.62
C SER A 212 -10.20 8.79 11.43
N GLY A 213 -11.39 8.43 10.92
CA GLY A 213 -12.47 9.39 10.68
C GLY A 213 -12.97 10.09 11.94
N PHE A 214 -13.09 9.36 13.07
CA PHE A 214 -13.46 9.95 14.35
C PHE A 214 -12.43 10.99 14.86
N PHE A 215 -11.14 10.74 14.61
CA PHE A 215 -10.08 11.66 15.02
C PHE A 215 -9.84 12.76 13.97
N GLU A 216 -10.08 12.54 12.67
CA GLU A 216 -9.98 13.55 11.61
C GLU A 216 -10.94 14.71 11.84
N GLY A 217 -12.22 14.43 12.14
CA GLY A 217 -13.18 15.50 12.43
C GLY A 217 -12.80 16.34 13.66
N LYS A 218 -12.17 15.72 14.66
CA LYS A 218 -11.61 16.45 15.82
C LYS A 218 -10.33 17.20 15.48
N LEU A 219 -9.56 16.73 14.51
CA LEU A 219 -8.36 17.39 14.02
C LEU A 219 -8.71 18.65 13.27
N GLU A 220 -9.70 18.62 12.37
CA GLU A 220 -10.14 19.82 11.65
C GLU A 220 -10.57 20.90 12.65
N GLU A 221 -11.36 20.53 13.66
CA GLU A 221 -11.76 21.44 14.76
C GLU A 221 -10.58 21.93 15.63
N GLU A 222 -9.49 21.17 15.76
CA GLU A 222 -8.30 21.55 16.52
C GLU A 222 -7.32 22.38 15.68
N GLU A 223 -7.14 22.05 14.40
CA GLU A 223 -6.34 22.79 13.43
C GLU A 223 -6.94 24.17 13.17
N GLU A 224 -8.27 24.29 13.05
CA GLU A 224 -8.95 25.59 12.96
C GLU A 224 -8.67 26.43 14.21
N ARG A 225 -8.78 25.84 15.42
CA ARG A 225 -8.47 26.53 16.68
C ARG A 225 -6.99 26.90 16.81
N GLU A 226 -6.08 26.06 16.32
CA GLU A 226 -4.65 26.36 16.28
C GLU A 226 -4.35 27.47 15.27
N HIS A 227 -4.95 27.46 14.09
CA HIS A 227 -4.82 28.52 13.09
C HIS A 227 -5.33 29.86 13.63
N GLU A 228 -6.46 29.87 14.32
CA GLU A 228 -6.97 31.05 15.03
C GLU A 228 -5.99 31.53 16.11
N ALA A 229 -5.45 30.62 16.92
CA ALA A 229 -4.46 30.95 17.96
C ALA A 229 -3.12 31.43 17.39
N GLU A 230 -2.68 30.87 16.25
CA GLU A 230 -1.48 31.31 15.53
C GLU A 230 -1.67 32.69 14.91
N GLU A 231 -2.84 32.97 14.32
CA GLU A 231 -3.18 34.32 13.84
C GLU A 231 -3.18 35.32 14.99
N GLU A 232 -3.73 34.96 16.15
CA GLU A 232 -3.68 35.79 17.35
C GLU A 232 -2.25 35.98 17.88
N ALA A 233 -1.44 34.92 17.89
CA ALA A 233 -0.05 34.98 18.35
C ALA A 233 0.82 35.84 17.42
N LYS A 234 0.59 35.74 16.10
CA LYS A 234 1.19 36.62 15.07
C LYS A 234 0.77 38.07 15.30
N LYS A 235 -0.52 38.33 15.57
CA LYS A 235 -1.02 39.69 15.93
C LYS A 235 -0.40 40.22 17.23
N LYS A 236 -0.09 39.34 18.20
CA LYS A 236 0.49 39.68 19.50
C LYS A 236 2.03 39.62 19.55
N GLY A 237 2.71 39.37 18.42
CA GLY A 237 4.17 39.34 18.32
C GLY A 237 4.87 38.24 19.14
N LYS A 238 4.15 37.17 19.52
CA LYS A 238 4.71 36.06 20.30
C LYS A 238 5.34 35.00 19.37
N PRO A 239 6.41 34.31 19.81
CA PRO A 239 6.95 33.19 19.05
C PRO A 239 5.90 32.09 18.94
N VAL A 240 5.63 31.66 17.71
CA VAL A 240 4.67 30.62 17.40
C VAL A 240 5.35 29.27 17.66
N THR A 241 5.02 28.63 18.78
CA THR A 241 5.36 27.22 19.03
C THR A 241 4.27 26.35 18.42
N GLY A 242 4.25 26.25 17.09
CA GLY A 242 3.32 25.40 16.36
C GLY A 242 3.86 24.00 16.25
N VAL A 243 3.84 23.20 17.33
CA VAL A 243 3.95 21.75 17.23
C VAL A 243 3.35 21.15 18.49
N ALA A 244 2.16 20.56 18.37
CA ALA A 244 1.78 19.28 18.96
C ALA A 244 0.31 19.32 19.39
N LEU A 245 -0.62 18.97 18.50
CA LEU A 245 -1.74 18.12 18.90
C LEU A 245 -2.44 17.36 17.76
N ALA A 246 -2.02 17.50 16.49
CA ALA A 246 -2.38 16.61 15.37
C ALA A 246 -1.82 15.16 15.47
N GLY A 247 -1.56 14.66 16.68
CA GLY A 247 -0.82 13.41 16.91
C GLY A 247 -1.65 12.13 16.74
N LYS A 248 -2.96 12.15 17.06
CA LYS A 248 -3.74 10.91 17.16
C LYS A 248 -4.30 10.41 15.83
N ALA A 249 -5.00 11.21 15.01
CA ALA A 249 -5.46 10.67 13.72
C ALA A 249 -4.30 10.39 12.78
N ALA A 250 -3.29 11.28 12.74
CA ALA A 250 -2.12 11.03 11.91
C ALA A 250 -1.32 9.79 12.38
N PHE A 251 -1.40 9.42 13.66
CA PHE A 251 -0.95 8.12 14.15
C PHE A 251 -1.81 6.96 13.61
N PHE A 252 -3.14 7.07 13.57
CA PHE A 252 -4.01 6.04 12.99
C PHE A 252 -3.85 5.92 11.48
N LEU A 253 -3.69 7.02 10.74
CA LEU A 253 -3.31 7.03 9.33
C LEU A 253 -1.93 6.41 9.12
N PHE A 254 -0.99 6.62 10.05
CA PHE A 254 0.31 5.94 10.02
C PHE A 254 0.16 4.44 10.24
N LEU A 255 -0.63 4.01 11.23
CA LEU A 255 -0.95 2.59 11.42
C LEU A 255 -1.66 2.00 10.19
N TYR A 256 -2.56 2.76 9.58
CA TYR A 256 -3.23 2.37 8.34
C TYR A 256 -2.23 2.10 7.23
N LEU A 257 -1.25 2.99 7.03
CA LEU A 257 -0.17 2.80 6.07
C LEU A 257 0.62 1.51 6.37
N GLU A 258 1.02 1.29 7.62
CA GLU A 258 1.82 0.11 7.97
C GLU A 258 1.03 -1.21 7.82
N VAL A 259 -0.28 -1.23 8.11
CA VAL A 259 -1.13 -2.42 7.88
C VAL A 259 -1.35 -2.67 6.38
N LEU A 260 -1.47 -1.60 5.61
CA LEU A 260 -1.57 -1.69 4.16
C LEU A 260 -0.25 -2.24 3.57
N ASP A 261 0.90 -1.73 4.03
CA ASP A 261 2.21 -2.27 3.65
C ASP A 261 2.35 -3.74 4.06
N ALA A 262 1.84 -4.10 5.23
CA ALA A 262 1.85 -5.49 5.69
C ALA A 262 1.12 -6.41 4.71
N SER A 263 -0.08 -6.00 4.33
CA SER A 263 -0.95 -6.75 3.43
C SER A 263 -0.29 -6.96 2.07
N PHE A 264 0.36 -5.93 1.53
CA PHE A 264 1.05 -6.01 0.24
C PHE A 264 2.42 -6.68 0.28
N SER A 265 3.13 -6.58 1.40
CA SER A 265 4.50 -7.12 1.52
C SER A 265 4.54 -8.65 1.48
N PHE A 266 3.42 -9.32 1.78
CA PHE A 266 3.38 -10.77 1.85
C PHE A 266 3.57 -11.43 0.48
N ASP A 267 2.97 -10.85 -0.58
CA ASP A 267 3.12 -11.37 -1.95
C ASP A 267 4.57 -11.29 -2.43
N GLY A 268 5.29 -10.22 -2.05
CA GLY A 268 6.74 -10.10 -2.31
C GLY A 268 7.56 -11.20 -1.64
N VAL A 269 7.17 -11.62 -0.43
CA VAL A 269 7.81 -12.73 0.31
C VAL A 269 7.52 -14.08 -0.35
N ILE A 270 6.26 -14.35 -0.73
CA ILE A 270 5.88 -15.59 -1.44
C ILE A 270 6.57 -15.66 -2.81
N GLY A 271 6.58 -14.56 -3.57
CA GLY A 271 7.30 -14.48 -4.83
C GLY A 271 8.81 -14.68 -4.68
N ALA A 272 9.40 -14.25 -3.56
CA ALA A 272 10.81 -14.49 -3.28
C ALA A 272 11.14 -15.97 -3.07
N PHE A 273 10.25 -16.73 -2.43
CA PHE A 273 10.39 -18.18 -2.26
C PHE A 273 10.36 -18.97 -3.57
N ALA A 274 9.85 -18.38 -4.66
CA ALA A 274 9.95 -18.96 -5.99
C ALA A 274 11.38 -18.84 -6.58
N ILE A 275 12.19 -17.90 -6.08
CA ILE A 275 13.55 -17.64 -6.55
C ILE A 275 14.60 -18.25 -5.60
N THR A 276 14.42 -18.13 -4.28
CA THR A 276 15.36 -18.65 -3.29
C THR A 276 14.67 -18.96 -1.97
N ASN A 277 15.17 -19.96 -1.26
CA ASN A 277 14.72 -20.29 0.10
C ASN A 277 15.64 -19.68 1.16
N GLU A 278 16.75 -19.04 0.75
CA GLU A 278 17.72 -18.43 1.65
C GLU A 278 17.19 -17.10 2.19
N ILE A 279 16.83 -17.09 3.48
CA ILE A 279 16.24 -15.91 4.14
C ILE A 279 17.15 -14.70 4.10
N VAL A 280 18.46 -14.89 4.19
CA VAL A 280 19.43 -13.78 4.09
C VAL A 280 19.35 -13.11 2.72
N LEU A 281 19.23 -13.88 1.64
CA LEU A 281 19.12 -13.34 0.28
C LEU A 281 17.75 -12.67 0.05
N MET A 282 16.68 -13.25 0.58
CA MET A 282 15.34 -12.64 0.56
C MET A 282 15.32 -11.31 1.30
N ALA A 283 15.86 -11.28 2.51
CA ALA A 283 15.94 -10.08 3.34
C ALA A 283 16.73 -8.95 2.65
N LEU A 284 17.85 -9.29 2.01
CA LEU A 284 18.64 -8.32 1.24
C LEU A 284 17.86 -7.82 0.02
N GLY A 285 17.36 -8.71 -0.82
CA GLY A 285 16.69 -8.33 -2.08
C GLY A 285 15.39 -7.56 -1.84
N LEU A 286 14.48 -8.15 -1.06
CA LEU A 286 13.21 -7.51 -0.73
C LEU A 286 13.42 -6.25 0.12
N GLY A 287 14.40 -6.25 1.02
CA GLY A 287 14.74 -5.07 1.83
C GLY A 287 15.29 -3.90 1.00
N ILE A 288 16.09 -4.16 -0.04
CA ILE A 288 16.49 -3.11 -0.98
C ILE A 288 15.27 -2.61 -1.76
N GLY A 289 14.42 -3.51 -2.27
CA GLY A 289 13.21 -3.13 -2.99
C GLY A 289 12.27 -2.26 -2.15
N ALA A 290 12.05 -2.63 -0.88
CA ALA A 290 11.32 -1.86 0.12
C ALA A 290 11.78 -0.39 0.21
N MET A 291 13.10 -0.19 0.27
CA MET A 291 13.71 1.13 0.36
C MET A 291 13.39 1.97 -0.89
N TYR A 292 13.37 1.34 -2.07
CA TYR A 292 12.99 2.00 -3.31
C TYR A 292 11.51 2.34 -3.35
N VAL A 293 10.63 1.40 -3.01
CA VAL A 293 9.17 1.61 -2.94
C VAL A 293 8.86 2.79 -2.02
N ARG A 294 9.46 2.82 -0.83
CA ARG A 294 9.32 3.92 0.14
C ARG A 294 9.86 5.25 -0.41
N SER A 295 11.03 5.23 -1.05
CA SER A 295 11.62 6.44 -1.65
C SER A 295 10.78 6.97 -2.81
N LEU A 296 10.15 6.07 -3.57
CA LEU A 296 9.23 6.39 -4.64
C LEU A 296 7.94 7.01 -4.09
N THR A 297 7.36 6.46 -3.03
CA THR A 297 6.20 7.07 -2.33
C THR A 297 6.48 8.54 -2.00
N VAL A 298 7.64 8.81 -1.41
CA VAL A 298 8.00 10.18 -1.00
C VAL A 298 8.30 11.07 -2.19
N TYR A 299 8.90 10.50 -3.24
CA TYR A 299 9.10 11.23 -4.49
C TYR A 299 7.76 11.68 -5.08
N LEU A 300 6.76 10.78 -5.15
CA LEU A 300 5.42 11.08 -5.67
C LEU A 300 4.71 12.16 -4.86
N VAL A 301 4.82 12.14 -3.53
CA VAL A 301 4.24 13.18 -2.66
C VAL A 301 4.94 14.52 -2.87
N ARG A 302 6.28 14.56 -2.83
CA ARG A 302 7.03 15.84 -2.89
C ARG A 302 6.98 16.52 -4.26
N GLN A 303 6.79 15.75 -5.33
CA GLN A 303 6.66 16.29 -6.68
C GLN A 303 5.23 16.74 -7.00
N GLY A 304 4.24 16.48 -6.14
CA GLY A 304 2.83 16.72 -6.48
C GLY A 304 2.37 15.88 -7.67
N THR A 305 3.03 14.76 -7.96
CA THR A 305 2.76 13.94 -9.17
C THR A 305 1.33 13.40 -9.15
N LEU A 306 0.78 13.11 -7.97
CA LEU A 306 -0.61 12.70 -7.83
C LEU A 306 -1.60 13.82 -8.23
N ASP A 307 -1.25 15.08 -7.98
CA ASP A 307 -2.09 16.22 -8.31
C ASP A 307 -2.00 16.55 -9.81
N ASP A 308 -0.81 16.43 -10.40
CA ASP A 308 -0.58 16.58 -11.83
C ASP A 308 -1.28 15.47 -12.65
N TYR A 309 -1.35 14.25 -12.11
CA TYR A 309 -1.93 13.08 -12.79
C TYR A 309 -3.17 12.56 -12.07
N VAL A 310 -4.27 13.27 -12.29
CA VAL A 310 -5.53 13.08 -11.58
C VAL A 310 -6.07 11.64 -11.54
N TYR A 311 -5.93 10.84 -12.61
CA TYR A 311 -6.42 9.45 -12.60
C TYR A 311 -5.46 8.45 -11.95
N LEU A 312 -4.24 8.87 -11.60
CA LEU A 312 -3.21 7.96 -11.05
C LEU A 312 -3.69 7.29 -9.75
N GLU A 313 -4.33 8.07 -8.87
CA GLU A 313 -4.94 7.58 -7.62
C GLU A 313 -6.07 6.57 -7.90
N HIS A 314 -6.87 6.78 -8.95
CA HIS A 314 -7.92 5.84 -9.35
C HIS A 314 -7.33 4.51 -9.81
N GLY A 315 -6.36 4.55 -10.72
CA GLY A 315 -5.70 3.34 -11.22
C GLY A 315 -5.08 2.51 -10.10
N ALA A 316 -4.54 3.19 -9.09
CA ALA A 316 -3.99 2.53 -7.92
C ALA A 316 -5.07 1.83 -7.09
N HIS A 317 -6.22 2.47 -6.83
CA HIS A 317 -7.33 1.80 -6.11
C HIS A 317 -7.90 0.61 -6.89
N TYR A 318 -7.97 0.71 -8.23
CA TYR A 318 -8.32 -0.45 -9.07
C TYR A 318 -7.28 -1.57 -8.98
N ALA A 319 -6.00 -1.25 -8.87
CA ALA A 319 -4.95 -2.23 -8.63
C ALA A 319 -5.11 -2.92 -7.26
N ILE A 320 -5.43 -2.17 -6.20
CA ILE A 320 -5.80 -2.76 -4.89
C ILE A 320 -6.99 -3.72 -5.03
N GLY A 321 -8.05 -3.29 -5.72
CA GLY A 321 -9.23 -4.11 -5.93
C GLY A 321 -8.90 -5.41 -6.67
N ALA A 322 -8.11 -5.32 -7.74
CA ALA A 322 -7.63 -6.49 -8.46
C ALA A 322 -6.78 -7.41 -7.56
N LEU A 323 -5.85 -6.85 -6.79
CA LEU A 323 -5.01 -7.63 -5.88
C LEU A 323 -5.84 -8.31 -4.79
N SER A 324 -6.83 -7.62 -4.20
CA SER A 324 -7.71 -8.20 -3.18
C SER A 324 -8.43 -9.44 -3.72
N VAL A 325 -8.90 -9.40 -4.97
CA VAL A 325 -9.54 -10.54 -5.63
C VAL A 325 -8.53 -11.64 -5.92
N ILE A 326 -7.34 -11.29 -6.42
CA ILE A 326 -6.25 -12.24 -6.67
C ILE A 326 -5.89 -12.97 -5.37
N LEU A 327 -5.68 -12.28 -4.26
CA LEU A 327 -5.41 -12.87 -2.95
C LEU A 327 -6.48 -13.90 -2.56
N LEU A 328 -7.77 -13.55 -2.64
CA LEU A 328 -8.84 -14.49 -2.30
C LEU A 328 -8.89 -15.71 -3.24
N VAL A 329 -8.56 -15.54 -4.52
CA VAL A 329 -8.48 -16.64 -5.51
C VAL A 329 -7.25 -17.51 -5.26
N THR A 330 -6.12 -16.91 -4.86
CA THR A 330 -4.86 -17.62 -4.58
C THR A 330 -4.95 -18.58 -3.41
N ILE A 331 -5.96 -18.44 -2.55
CA ILE A 331 -6.26 -19.42 -1.50
C ILE A 331 -6.38 -20.83 -2.07
N ARG A 332 -6.90 -20.98 -3.30
CA ARG A 332 -7.06 -22.27 -3.97
C ARG A 332 -6.13 -22.47 -5.16
N TYR A 333 -5.87 -21.43 -5.94
CA TYR A 333 -5.15 -21.55 -7.20
C TYR A 333 -3.80 -20.85 -7.14
N GLU A 334 -2.72 -21.52 -7.55
CA GLU A 334 -1.45 -20.83 -7.74
C GLU A 334 -1.55 -19.86 -8.93
N ILE A 335 -1.42 -18.57 -8.66
CA ILE A 335 -1.36 -17.52 -9.68
C ILE A 335 0.11 -17.13 -9.85
N ASN A 336 0.55 -16.98 -11.09
CA ASN A 336 1.91 -16.54 -11.36
C ASN A 336 2.08 -15.07 -10.94
N GLU A 337 3.09 -14.79 -10.11
CA GLU A 337 3.38 -13.44 -9.60
C GLU A 337 3.61 -12.40 -10.70
N ILE A 338 4.10 -12.82 -11.87
CA ILE A 338 4.25 -11.94 -13.02
C ILE A 338 2.88 -11.45 -13.48
N ILE A 339 1.85 -12.30 -13.45
CA ILE A 339 0.48 -11.90 -13.82
C ILE A 339 -0.05 -10.90 -12.80
N THR A 340 0.10 -11.20 -11.50
CA THR A 340 -0.31 -10.30 -10.41
C THR A 340 0.34 -8.92 -10.56
N GLY A 341 1.66 -8.87 -10.71
CA GLY A 341 2.41 -7.63 -10.93
C GLY A 341 2.04 -6.90 -12.22
N LEU A 342 1.85 -7.62 -13.33
CA LEU A 342 1.49 -7.04 -14.62
C LEU A 342 0.14 -6.34 -14.55
N ILE A 343 -0.85 -6.90 -13.83
CA ILE A 343 -2.16 -6.28 -13.66
C ILE A 343 -2.01 -4.91 -12.99
N GLY A 344 -1.25 -4.81 -11.90
CA GLY A 344 -0.95 -3.55 -11.23
C GLY A 344 -0.26 -2.56 -12.17
N VAL A 345 0.82 -2.98 -12.84
CA VAL A 345 1.57 -2.14 -13.79
C VAL A 345 0.69 -1.64 -14.94
N VAL A 346 -0.19 -2.48 -15.48
CA VAL A 346 -1.10 -2.10 -16.57
C VAL A 346 -2.13 -1.09 -16.08
N LEU A 347 -2.75 -1.30 -14.91
CA LEU A 347 -3.74 -0.37 -14.37
C LEU A 347 -3.14 1.00 -14.07
N ILE A 348 -1.95 1.03 -13.45
CA ILE A 348 -1.23 2.29 -13.22
C ILE A 348 -0.78 2.94 -14.53
N GLY A 349 -0.28 2.15 -15.49
CA GLY A 349 0.14 2.67 -16.80
C GLY A 349 -1.01 3.28 -17.59
N LEU A 350 -2.18 2.63 -17.58
CA LEU A 350 -3.39 3.13 -18.24
C LEU A 350 -3.96 4.38 -17.56
N SER A 351 -3.91 4.45 -16.24
CA SER A 351 -4.39 5.62 -15.49
C SER A 351 -3.46 6.83 -15.68
N PHE A 352 -2.16 6.61 -15.70
CA PHE A 352 -1.15 7.61 -16.03
C PHE A 352 -1.33 8.12 -17.47
N TRP A 353 -1.48 7.21 -18.45
CA TRP A 353 -1.71 7.58 -19.84
C TRP A 353 -3.02 8.36 -20.04
N SER A 354 -4.09 7.94 -19.37
CA SER A 354 -5.38 8.65 -19.38
C SER A 354 -5.24 10.06 -18.83
N SER A 355 -4.46 10.24 -17.76
CA SER A 355 -4.18 11.55 -17.17
C SER A 355 -3.38 12.44 -18.12
N LEU A 356 -2.33 11.89 -18.76
CA LEU A 356 -1.57 12.60 -19.80
C LEU A 356 -2.46 13.04 -20.95
N ARG A 357 -3.35 12.16 -21.43
CA ARG A 357 -4.29 12.49 -22.51
C ARG A 357 -5.24 13.61 -22.10
N ARG A 358 -5.78 13.58 -20.88
CA ARG A 358 -6.62 14.64 -20.33
C ARG A 358 -5.87 15.97 -20.24
N ASN A 359 -4.65 15.97 -19.69
CA ASN A 359 -3.85 17.19 -19.55
C ASN A 359 -3.50 17.80 -20.91
N ARG A 360 -3.18 16.97 -21.90
CA ARG A 360 -2.98 17.41 -23.29
C ARG A 360 -4.25 18.00 -23.91
N ALA A 361 -5.42 17.38 -23.67
CA ALA A 361 -6.69 17.90 -24.17
C ALA A 361 -7.05 19.25 -23.52
N ILE A 362 -6.83 19.41 -22.22
CA ILE A 362 -7.02 20.68 -21.50
C ILE A 362 -6.06 21.75 -22.03
N ALA A 363 -4.78 21.42 -22.23
CA ALA A 363 -3.80 22.35 -22.80
C ALA A 363 -4.14 22.75 -24.24
N ALA A 364 -4.64 21.82 -25.06
CA ALA A 364 -5.10 22.12 -26.42
C ALA A 364 -6.37 23.00 -26.44
N ALA A 365 -7.30 22.77 -25.51
CA ALA A 365 -8.49 23.61 -25.35
C ALA A 365 -8.16 25.00 -24.81
N GLY A 366 -7.19 25.11 -23.88
CA GLY A 366 -6.70 26.39 -23.35
C GLY A 366 -5.75 27.15 -24.29
N GLY A 367 -5.15 26.47 -25.28
CA GLY A 367 -4.31 27.08 -26.31
C GLY A 367 -5.10 27.68 -27.50
N GLY A 368 -6.42 27.50 -27.53
CA GLY A 368 -7.30 28.03 -28.59
C GLY A 368 -7.73 29.49 -28.41
N ASP A 369 -7.48 30.09 -27.23
CA ASP A 369 -7.94 31.45 -26.89
C ASP A 369 -6.79 32.48 -26.78
N GLY A 370 -5.59 32.13 -27.26
CA GLY A 370 -4.39 32.98 -27.24
C GLY A 370 -4.10 33.73 -28.53
N GLY A 371 -5.11 33.91 -29.38
CA GLY A 371 -4.99 34.48 -30.73
C GLY A 371 -5.35 35.96 -30.86
N ALA A 372 -5.30 36.78 -29.80
CA ALA A 372 -5.26 38.24 -29.91
C ALA A 372 -4.99 38.91 -28.55
N GLY A 373 -3.98 39.78 -28.49
CA GLY A 373 -3.86 40.80 -27.44
C GLY A 373 -2.88 40.45 -26.32
N GLY A 374 -1.88 41.31 -26.13
CA GLY A 374 -0.78 41.11 -25.21
C GLY A 374 -1.05 41.53 -23.77
N SER A 375 -0.03 41.28 -22.95
CA SER A 375 0.29 41.84 -21.64
C SER A 375 -0.48 41.36 -20.40
N SER A 376 0.34 40.81 -19.48
CA SER A 376 0.28 40.91 -18.01
C SER A 376 -0.93 40.35 -17.24
N GLY A 377 -0.68 39.24 -16.55
CA GLY A 377 -0.92 39.10 -15.11
C GLY A 377 -2.36 39.10 -14.61
N SER A 378 -2.89 37.90 -14.30
CA SER A 378 -3.80 37.71 -13.18
C SER A 378 -3.89 36.23 -12.82
N LYS A 379 -3.59 35.91 -11.56
CA LYS A 379 -3.91 34.61 -10.93
C LYS A 379 -5.43 34.53 -10.80
N ALA A 380 -6.03 33.48 -11.33
CA ALA A 380 -7.45 33.19 -11.09
C ALA A 380 -7.62 32.70 -9.64
N GLU A 381 -8.20 33.54 -8.79
CA GLU A 381 -8.82 33.14 -7.54
C GLU A 381 -10.05 32.28 -7.85
N VAL A 382 -10.12 31.10 -7.23
CA VAL A 382 -11.30 30.24 -7.30
C VAL A 382 -12.25 30.67 -6.20
N HIS A 383 -13.39 31.20 -6.60
CA HIS A 383 -14.49 31.62 -5.73
C HIS A 383 -15.17 30.39 -5.13
N SER A 384 -15.12 30.23 -3.81
CA SER A 384 -16.04 29.35 -3.07
C SER A 384 -17.42 29.99 -3.02
N GLY A 385 -18.46 29.25 -3.40
CA GLY A 385 -19.85 29.71 -3.37
C GLY A 385 -20.78 28.67 -2.78
N VAL A 386 -21.09 28.89 -1.50
CA VAL A 386 -22.28 28.53 -0.68
C VAL A 386 -22.63 27.05 -0.53
#